data_AF-A0A1Y1VZJ5-F1
#
_entry.id   AF-A0A1Y1VZJ5-F1
#
_cell.length_a   1.000
_cell.length_b   1.000
_cell.length_c   1.000
_cell.angle_alpha   90.00
_cell.angle_beta   90.00
_cell.angle_gamma   90.00
#
_symmetry.space_group_name_H-M   'P 1'
#
loop_
_entity.id
_entity.type
_entity.pdbx_description
1 polymer ?
#
loop_
_entity_poly.entity_id
_entity_poly.type
_entity_poly.pdbx_seq_one_letter_code
_entity_poly.pdbx_strand_id
1 'polypeptide(L)'
;MPRLDQLPDEILARILQVLFDETSDPTVDPNEYPIGDSNEKAFLETAMLSRRLYELGESALCRRAFVKVANDIDDVVEARYGLITRKQRTHLVQRVVLKLSDHPSPVTVTSALHSAGLLQRRWPSVRSLVIDYRGVFRDTPKQYPEIHSMQLAGLLLKSLPNAIALRYQGHAREHYLKRMLGKFVRGSRRCLQSVHLETTELSMFSLNMFRPGLTFLRISAYRGLAASELPKVCARTLEHLAIAGLQPADFWSRFYFDGHALEFANLQTLELNFISPRPTVPLGRPLLAHAVFPRLRDLAISNYKFSINGLLAIFPRAQIRHLKVMEKSTGGQVDILPFVGLQTLVLNDWHNKELERMLELPTFVHPFLDAPPGLRALTLFTLRTCSVQTLRSRGLQRLTYLHLLCYDRISTVDELATIDDFIADGRYAPVHPGITRLDITGYQPEIEDCEGFVEQLVCLMAGLPSLECMSLNGLQDHYTHAIRETITMHLHDTHIAPYIAHLHNVYIQEITE
;
A
#
# COMPACT_ATOMS: atom_id res chain seq x y z
N MET A 1 12.06 -29.23 4.89
CA MET A 1 12.53 -27.84 5.02
C MET A 1 13.81 -27.81 5.85
N PRO A 2 14.82 -26.99 5.50
CA PRO A 2 16.02 -26.82 6.33
C PRO A 2 15.65 -26.22 7.70
N ARG A 3 16.38 -26.58 8.75
CA ARG A 3 16.17 -26.00 10.09
C ARG A 3 16.69 -24.55 10.09
N LEU A 4 15.98 -23.64 10.77
CA LEU A 4 16.31 -22.20 10.83
C LEU A 4 17.76 -21.94 11.27
N ASP A 5 18.29 -22.72 12.20
CA ASP A 5 19.67 -22.62 12.71
C ASP A 5 20.75 -22.96 11.66
N GLN A 6 20.38 -23.61 10.56
CA GLN A 6 21.29 -23.97 9.46
C GLN A 6 21.34 -22.90 8.36
N LEU A 7 20.50 -21.87 8.43
CA LEU A 7 20.50 -20.79 7.44
C LEU A 7 21.70 -19.85 7.62
N PRO A 8 22.22 -19.26 6.52
CA PRO A 8 23.20 -18.18 6.58
C PRO A 8 22.70 -16.98 7.39
N ASP A 9 23.61 -16.29 8.09
CA ASP A 9 23.29 -15.12 8.94
C ASP A 9 22.53 -14.02 8.18
N GLU A 10 22.87 -13.83 6.91
CA GLU A 10 22.26 -12.82 6.05
C GLU A 10 20.78 -13.12 5.79
N ILE A 11 20.44 -14.40 5.60
CA ILE A 11 19.07 -14.86 5.38
C ILE A 11 18.28 -14.77 6.68
N LEU A 12 18.85 -15.23 7.79
CA LEU A 12 18.24 -15.13 9.12
C LEU A 12 17.98 -13.68 9.53
N ALA A 13 18.95 -12.78 9.34
CA ALA A 13 18.80 -11.36 9.61
C ALA A 13 17.71 -10.73 8.74
N ARG A 14 17.53 -11.21 7.50
CA ARG A 14 16.48 -10.72 6.60
C ARG A 14 15.10 -11.22 7.03
N ILE A 15 14.97 -12.49 7.40
CA ILE A 15 13.73 -13.07 7.92
C ILE A 15 13.33 -12.34 9.21
N LEU A 16 14.25 -12.20 10.16
CA LEU A 16 14.01 -11.47 11.41
C LEU A 16 13.65 -10.00 11.16
N GLN A 17 14.26 -9.34 10.16
CA GLN A 17 13.90 -7.99 9.77
C GLN A 17 12.48 -7.92 9.20
N VAL A 18 12.08 -8.87 8.34
CA VAL A 18 10.74 -8.93 7.76
C VAL A 18 9.71 -9.19 8.84
N LEU A 19 9.92 -10.22 9.68
CA LEU A 19 9.05 -10.52 10.82
C LEU A 19 8.92 -9.33 11.77
N PHE A 20 10.03 -8.63 12.05
CA PHE A 20 9.98 -7.41 12.84
C PHE A 20 9.20 -6.31 12.12
N ASP A 21 9.45 -6.07 10.83
CA ASP A 21 8.78 -5.03 10.05
C ASP A 21 7.28 -5.27 9.93
N GLU A 22 6.83 -6.53 9.85
CA GLU A 22 5.43 -6.98 9.84
C GLU A 22 4.77 -6.83 11.22
N THR A 23 5.44 -7.24 12.29
CA THR A 23 4.92 -7.14 13.66
C THR A 23 5.01 -5.73 14.26
N SER A 24 5.77 -4.82 13.64
CA SER A 24 5.99 -3.44 14.10
C SER A 24 5.48 -2.41 13.08
N ASP A 25 4.37 -2.69 12.41
CA ASP A 25 3.75 -1.78 11.44
C ASP A 25 3.57 -0.38 12.08
N PRO A 26 4.29 0.65 11.61
CA PRO A 26 4.21 1.99 12.17
C PRO A 26 2.87 2.71 11.88
N THR A 27 1.97 2.10 11.09
CA THR A 27 0.66 2.66 10.78
C THR A 27 -0.43 2.29 11.78
N VAL A 28 -0.27 1.19 12.51
CA VAL A 28 -1.18 0.78 13.59
C VAL A 28 -1.14 1.81 14.72
N ASP A 29 -2.32 2.20 15.23
CA ASP A 29 -2.43 3.17 16.31
C ASP A 29 -1.73 2.64 17.58
N PRO A 30 -0.67 3.30 18.07
CA PRO A 30 0.01 2.91 19.30
C PRO A 30 -0.86 2.99 20.57
N ASN A 31 -2.07 3.52 20.46
CA ASN A 31 -3.05 3.47 21.55
C ASN A 31 -3.78 2.11 21.63
N GLU A 32 -3.79 1.31 20.56
CA GLU A 32 -4.35 -0.06 20.57
C GLU A 32 -3.33 -1.09 21.07
N TYR A 33 -2.05 -0.86 20.82
CA TYR A 33 -0.96 -1.65 21.39
C TYR A 33 0.15 -0.72 21.91
N PRO A 34 0.42 -0.69 23.22
CA PRO A 34 1.52 0.12 23.74
C PRO A 34 2.82 -0.38 23.11
N ILE A 35 3.34 0.40 22.17
CA ILE A 35 4.71 0.29 21.68
C ILE A 35 5.59 0.62 22.88
N GLY A 36 5.93 -0.38 23.67
CA GLY A 36 6.74 -0.24 24.88
C GLY A 36 6.97 -1.63 25.48
N ASP A 37 8.22 -2.10 25.41
CA ASP A 37 8.76 -3.38 25.90
C ASP A 37 8.05 -4.69 25.48
N SER A 38 6.72 -4.77 25.35
CA SER A 38 5.97 -6.03 25.16
C SER A 38 6.20 -6.67 23.78
N ASN A 39 6.08 -5.93 22.68
CA ASN A 39 6.29 -6.48 21.34
C ASN A 39 7.77 -6.78 21.06
N GLU A 40 8.69 -6.02 21.67
CA GLU A 40 10.13 -6.26 21.53
C GLU A 40 10.58 -7.44 22.37
N LYS A 41 10.06 -7.55 23.60
CA LYS A 41 10.27 -8.69 24.46
C LYS A 41 9.66 -9.93 23.81
N ALA A 42 8.44 -9.85 23.27
CA ALA A 42 7.83 -10.95 22.52
C ALA A 42 8.65 -11.31 21.26
N PHE A 43 9.15 -10.34 20.51
CA PHE A 43 10.02 -10.59 19.35
C PHE A 43 11.36 -11.25 19.77
N LEU A 44 12.00 -10.73 20.81
CA LEU A 44 13.25 -11.28 21.33
C LEU A 44 13.04 -12.64 21.99
N GLU A 45 11.95 -12.85 22.71
CA GLU A 45 11.51 -14.14 23.29
C GLU A 45 11.24 -15.16 22.20
N THR A 46 10.60 -14.76 21.10
CA THR A 46 10.42 -15.59 19.90
C THR A 46 11.78 -15.89 19.24
N ALA A 47 12.74 -14.96 19.29
CA ALA A 47 14.11 -15.14 18.81
C ALA A 47 15.05 -15.88 19.79
N MET A 48 14.62 -16.19 21.04
CA MET A 48 15.47 -16.85 22.06
C MET A 48 15.78 -18.33 21.75
N LEU A 49 15.36 -18.85 20.60
CA LEU A 49 15.68 -20.22 20.15
C LEU A 49 17.20 -20.47 20.04
N SER A 50 18.03 -19.42 19.88
CA SER A 50 19.48 -19.51 20.06
C SER A 50 20.12 -18.15 20.36
N ARG A 51 21.31 -18.16 20.99
CA ARG A 51 22.13 -16.94 21.21
C ARG A 51 22.42 -16.19 19.90
N ARG A 52 22.61 -16.91 18.79
CA ARG A 52 22.85 -16.36 17.45
C ARG A 52 21.65 -15.58 16.93
N LEU A 53 20.44 -16.14 17.04
CA LEU A 53 19.21 -15.46 16.64
C LEU A 53 18.91 -14.24 17.52
N TYR A 54 19.19 -14.33 18.81
CA TYR A 54 19.07 -13.19 19.72
C TYR A 54 20.01 -12.04 19.32
N GLU A 55 21.29 -12.31 19.04
CA GLU A 55 22.26 -11.28 18.61
C GLU A 55 21.90 -10.63 17.26
N LEU A 56 21.36 -11.42 16.31
CA LEU A 56 20.83 -10.93 15.03
C LEU A 56 19.56 -10.11 15.22
N GLY A 57 18.64 -10.56 16.07
CA GLY A 57 17.42 -9.84 16.46
C GLY A 57 17.77 -8.49 17.08
N GLU A 58 18.67 -8.46 18.07
CA GLU A 58 19.14 -7.21 18.66
C GLU A 58 19.80 -6.27 17.63
N SER A 59 20.53 -6.82 16.65
CA SER A 59 21.14 -6.03 15.58
C SER A 59 20.09 -5.45 14.64
N ALA A 60 19.02 -6.20 14.33
CA ALA A 60 17.88 -5.71 13.58
C ALA A 60 17.14 -4.60 14.35
N LEU A 61 16.92 -4.77 15.66
CA LEU A 61 16.35 -3.72 16.52
C LEU A 61 17.20 -2.45 16.52
N CYS A 62 18.53 -2.57 16.53
CA CYS A 62 19.45 -1.43 16.48
C CYS A 62 19.42 -0.67 15.14
N ARG A 63 18.80 -1.18 14.07
CA ARG A 63 18.70 -0.44 12.79
C ARG A 63 17.71 0.73 12.86
N ARG A 64 16.79 0.69 13.81
CA ARG A 64 15.76 1.71 14.03
C ARG A 64 15.96 2.35 15.39
N ALA A 65 16.27 3.63 15.41
CA ALA A 65 16.39 4.39 16.64
C ALA A 65 15.16 5.28 16.82
N PHE A 66 14.51 5.18 17.98
CA PHE A 66 13.22 5.79 18.28
C PHE A 66 13.34 6.76 19.46
N VAL A 67 12.73 7.94 19.34
CA VAL A 67 12.51 8.87 20.46
C VAL A 67 11.05 9.30 20.46
N LYS A 68 10.37 9.09 21.60
CA LYS A 68 9.08 9.71 21.89
C LYS A 68 9.30 10.95 22.74
N VAL A 69 8.69 12.08 22.35
CA VAL A 69 8.76 13.36 23.08
C VAL A 69 7.34 13.81 23.40
N ALA A 70 7.02 13.89 24.69
CA ALA A 70 5.79 14.50 25.21
C ALA A 70 6.05 15.93 25.74
N ASN A 71 5.00 16.62 26.18
CA ASN A 71 5.11 17.98 26.73
C ASN A 71 5.86 18.05 28.06
N ASP A 72 5.77 17.00 28.89
CA ASP A 72 6.50 16.95 30.15
C ASP A 72 7.95 16.55 29.92
N ILE A 73 8.86 17.35 30.50
CA ILE A 73 10.32 17.21 30.33
C ILE A 73 10.79 15.86 30.92
N ASP A 74 10.05 15.32 31.89
CA ASP A 74 10.30 14.04 32.54
C ASP A 74 9.68 12.84 31.80
N ASP A 75 8.80 13.08 30.81
CA ASP A 75 8.14 12.06 30.00
C ASP A 75 8.85 11.83 28.65
N VAL A 76 10.18 11.65 28.68
CA VAL A 76 10.85 10.88 27.62
C VAL A 76 10.53 9.41 27.88
N VAL A 77 9.32 9.01 27.51
CA VAL A 77 8.75 7.70 27.87
C VAL A 77 9.56 6.54 27.27
N GLU A 78 10.29 6.76 26.18
CA GLU A 78 11.10 5.68 25.57
C GLU A 78 12.18 6.22 24.62
N ALA A 79 13.44 5.86 24.88
CA ALA A 79 14.56 6.17 24.00
C ALA A 79 15.46 4.93 23.82
N ARG A 80 15.32 4.22 22.69
CA ARG A 80 16.20 3.08 22.33
C ARG A 80 17.65 3.49 22.06
N TYR A 81 17.90 4.80 21.94
CA TYR A 81 19.24 5.36 21.80
C TYR A 81 20.13 5.04 23.00
N GLY A 82 19.58 4.94 24.21
CA GLY A 82 20.34 4.56 25.40
C GLY A 82 20.97 3.16 25.25
N LEU A 83 20.17 2.18 24.80
CA LEU A 83 20.63 0.82 24.53
C LEU A 83 21.65 0.77 23.39
N ILE A 84 21.34 1.40 22.25
CA ILE A 84 22.21 1.45 21.07
C ILE A 84 23.57 2.08 21.42
N THR A 85 23.56 3.16 22.20
CA THR A 85 24.77 3.87 22.61
C THR A 85 25.57 3.08 23.63
N ARG A 86 24.93 2.49 24.65
CA ARG A 86 25.58 1.61 25.64
C ARG A 86 26.25 0.40 24.97
N LYS A 87 25.61 -0.18 23.95
CA LYS A 87 26.14 -1.31 23.16
C LYS A 87 27.10 -0.89 22.03
N GLN A 88 27.39 0.41 21.87
CA GLN A 88 28.25 0.94 20.80
C GLN A 88 27.81 0.56 19.37
N ARG A 89 26.50 0.34 19.16
CA ARG A 89 25.90 -0.10 17.88
C ARG A 89 25.39 1.04 17.01
N THR A 90 25.90 2.26 17.20
CA THR A 90 25.44 3.46 16.49
C THR A 90 25.60 3.36 14.97
N HIS A 91 26.60 2.61 14.52
CA HIS A 91 26.88 2.35 13.11
C HIS A 91 25.80 1.49 12.42
N LEU A 92 24.98 0.76 13.18
CA LEU A 92 23.88 -0.05 12.65
C LEU A 92 22.61 0.77 12.40
N VAL A 93 22.46 1.94 13.03
CA VAL A 93 21.24 2.76 12.90
C VAL A 93 21.13 3.32 11.49
N GLN A 94 20.07 2.92 10.78
CA GLN A 94 19.74 3.38 9.43
C GLN A 94 18.54 4.32 9.40
N ARG A 95 17.64 4.20 10.39
CA ARG A 95 16.41 4.98 10.47
C ARG A 95 16.26 5.61 11.86
N VAL A 96 15.89 6.89 11.87
CA VAL A 96 15.53 7.65 13.07
C VAL A 96 14.05 7.97 13.02
N VAL A 97 13.32 7.63 14.07
CA VAL A 97 11.89 7.93 14.22
C VAL A 97 11.70 8.86 15.41
N LEU A 98 11.12 10.03 15.15
CA LEU A 98 10.78 11.03 16.14
C LEU A 98 9.26 11.07 16.28
N LYS A 99 8.73 10.59 17.39
CA LYS A 99 7.31 10.63 17.70
C LYS A 99 7.05 11.79 18.66
N LEU A 100 6.32 12.78 18.20
CA LEU A 100 6.04 14.01 18.92
C LEU A 100 4.57 13.96 19.38
N SER A 101 4.33 13.90 20.69
CA SER A 101 2.98 13.92 21.29
C SER A 101 2.72 15.22 22.04
N ASP A 102 1.45 15.62 22.09
CA ASP A 102 0.97 16.72 22.94
C ASP A 102 1.50 18.12 22.65
N HIS A 103 1.97 18.42 21.43
CA HIS A 103 2.46 19.75 21.03
C HIS A 103 3.75 20.20 21.78
N PRO A 104 4.83 19.39 21.75
CA PRO A 104 6.04 19.71 22.49
C PRO A 104 6.67 20.99 21.93
N SER A 105 7.18 21.83 22.81
CA SER A 105 7.93 23.02 22.38
C SER A 105 9.21 22.59 21.64
N PRO A 106 9.74 23.37 20.70
CA PRO A 106 11.00 23.04 20.04
C PRO A 106 12.16 22.89 21.02
N VAL A 107 12.11 23.59 22.17
CA VAL A 107 13.10 23.48 23.26
C VAL A 107 12.96 22.14 23.97
N THR A 108 11.74 21.71 24.29
CA THR A 108 11.45 20.39 24.88
C THR A 108 11.95 19.28 23.96
N VAL A 109 11.64 19.37 22.65
CA VAL A 109 12.15 18.42 21.65
C VAL A 109 13.66 18.42 21.63
N THR A 110 14.30 19.59 21.57
CA THR A 110 15.77 19.69 21.56
C THR A 110 16.39 19.05 22.81
N SER A 111 15.84 19.34 23.99
CA SER A 111 16.28 18.78 25.27
C SER A 111 16.15 17.25 25.28
N ALA A 112 14.98 16.73 24.92
CA ALA A 112 14.72 15.30 24.87
C ALA A 112 15.67 14.57 23.91
N LEU A 113 15.91 15.11 22.72
CA LEU A 113 16.86 14.52 21.75
C LEU A 113 18.32 14.64 22.21
N HIS A 114 18.66 15.66 23.01
CA HIS A 114 19.97 15.76 23.66
C HIS A 114 20.12 14.71 24.76
N SER A 115 19.12 14.56 25.64
CA SER A 115 19.11 13.55 26.71
C SER A 115 19.15 12.13 26.15
N ALA A 116 18.48 11.88 25.02
CA ALA A 116 18.56 10.62 24.29
C ALA A 116 19.93 10.39 23.60
N GLY A 117 20.80 11.39 23.54
CA GLY A 117 22.12 11.30 22.90
C GLY A 117 22.13 11.45 21.38
N LEU A 118 20.95 11.61 20.74
CA LEU A 118 20.84 11.79 19.28
C LEU A 118 21.60 13.03 18.82
N LEU A 119 21.41 14.17 19.50
CA LEU A 119 22.02 15.46 19.11
C LEU A 119 23.45 15.66 19.62
N GLN A 120 23.97 14.72 20.42
CA GLN A 120 25.33 14.81 20.98
C GLN A 120 26.40 14.32 19.99
N ARG A 121 26.01 13.55 18.96
CA ARG A 121 26.93 12.84 18.06
C ARG A 121 26.45 12.91 16.60
N ARG A 122 27.36 12.54 15.69
CA ARG A 122 27.02 12.33 14.27
C ARG A 122 26.61 10.88 14.05
N TRP A 123 25.61 10.69 13.22
CA TRP A 123 25.03 9.39 12.85
C TRP A 123 25.17 9.20 11.33
N PRO A 124 26.38 8.89 10.82
CA PRO A 124 26.64 8.84 9.39
C PRO A 124 25.90 7.68 8.68
N SER A 125 25.53 6.63 9.40
CA SER A 125 24.78 5.48 8.87
C SER A 125 23.29 5.77 8.67
N VAL A 126 22.75 6.82 9.31
CA VAL A 126 21.32 7.13 9.21
C VAL A 126 21.00 7.66 7.82
N ARG A 127 20.09 6.97 7.14
CA ARG A 127 19.59 7.29 5.80
C ARG A 127 18.17 7.84 5.82
N SER A 128 17.39 7.55 6.85
CA SER A 128 15.96 7.90 6.92
C SER A 128 15.62 8.62 8.21
N LEU A 129 14.93 9.75 8.09
CA LEU A 129 14.29 10.46 9.19
C LEU A 129 12.77 10.36 9.04
N VAL A 130 12.10 9.88 10.10
CA VAL A 130 10.65 9.86 10.23
C VAL A 130 10.25 10.79 11.36
N ILE A 131 9.32 11.69 11.10
CA ILE A 131 8.71 12.56 12.10
C ILE A 131 7.22 12.27 12.11
N ASP A 132 6.73 11.72 13.22
CA ASP A 132 5.31 11.41 13.46
C ASP A 132 4.75 12.38 14.50
N TYR A 133 3.76 13.16 14.09
CA TYR A 133 3.09 14.22 14.84
C TYR A 133 1.57 14.10 14.71
N ARG A 134 1.01 12.97 15.12
CA ARG A 134 -0.44 12.70 15.20
C ARG A 134 -1.05 13.17 16.53
N GLY A 135 -0.68 14.36 17.02
CA GLY A 135 -1.19 14.91 18.28
C GLY A 135 -2.66 15.35 18.21
N VAL A 136 -3.34 15.37 19.37
CA VAL A 136 -4.74 15.81 19.50
C VAL A 136 -4.93 17.21 18.95
N PHE A 137 -5.97 17.40 18.11
CA PHE A 137 -6.38 18.70 17.61
C PHE A 137 -6.68 19.63 18.79
N ARG A 138 -5.86 20.68 18.97
CA ARG A 138 -6.21 21.82 19.80
C ARG A 138 -6.57 22.99 18.89
N ASP A 139 -7.56 23.77 19.32
CA ASP A 139 -8.12 24.86 18.50
C ASP A 139 -7.16 26.04 18.32
N THR A 140 -6.14 26.16 19.18
CA THR A 140 -5.17 27.26 19.13
C THR A 140 -3.75 26.77 18.85
N PRO A 141 -3.15 27.12 17.68
CA PRO A 141 -1.76 26.81 17.41
C PRO A 141 -0.84 27.58 18.36
N LYS A 142 0.12 26.90 18.98
CA LYS A 142 1.11 27.57 19.83
C LYS A 142 2.15 28.24 18.95
N GLN A 143 2.41 29.52 19.18
CA GLN A 143 3.48 30.24 18.51
C GLN A 143 4.76 30.11 19.31
N TYR A 144 5.77 29.46 18.71
CA TYR A 144 7.11 29.39 19.29
C TYR A 144 8.07 30.33 18.53
N PRO A 145 9.07 30.90 19.23
CA PRO A 145 10.11 31.69 18.58
C PRO A 145 10.78 30.92 17.43
N GLU A 146 10.95 31.59 16.29
CA GLU A 146 11.53 30.99 15.08
C GLU A 146 12.93 30.41 15.34
N ILE A 147 13.71 31.09 16.18
CA ILE A 147 15.08 30.73 16.49
C ILE A 147 15.20 29.30 17.02
N HIS A 148 14.28 28.85 17.88
CA HIS A 148 14.32 27.49 18.45
C HIS A 148 14.00 26.42 17.39
N SER A 149 13.05 26.71 16.50
CA SER A 149 12.72 25.83 15.36
C SER A 149 13.92 25.66 14.43
N MET A 150 14.61 26.77 14.16
CA MET A 150 15.77 26.80 13.29
C MET A 150 17.01 26.16 13.93
N GLN A 151 17.17 26.27 15.26
CA GLN A 151 18.21 25.60 16.03
C GLN A 151 18.03 24.09 15.98
N LEU A 152 16.83 23.59 16.28
CA LEU A 152 16.50 22.16 16.20
C LEU A 152 16.82 21.59 14.81
N ALA A 153 16.39 22.27 13.74
CA ALA A 153 16.71 21.85 12.37
C ALA A 153 18.23 21.79 12.11
N GLY A 154 18.99 22.77 12.62
CA GLY A 154 20.45 22.80 12.48
C GLY A 154 21.13 21.65 13.22
N LEU A 155 20.67 21.33 14.42
CA LEU A 155 21.17 20.20 15.21
C LEU A 155 20.85 18.86 14.52
N LEU A 156 19.63 18.71 13.98
CA LEU A 156 19.26 17.52 13.20
C LEU A 156 20.13 17.36 11.94
N LEU A 157 20.37 18.43 11.19
CA LEU A 157 21.25 18.41 10.02
C LEU A 157 22.69 18.01 10.37
N LYS A 158 23.22 18.52 11.50
CA LYS A 158 24.55 18.17 11.98
C LYS A 158 24.62 16.70 12.41
N SER A 159 23.56 16.20 13.04
CA SER A 159 23.50 14.85 13.61
C SER A 159 23.22 13.80 12.54
N LEU A 160 22.44 14.13 11.52
CA LEU A 160 21.97 13.23 10.46
C LEU A 160 22.47 13.69 9.07
N PRO A 161 23.80 13.80 8.85
CA PRO A 161 24.35 14.45 7.67
C PRO A 161 24.05 13.72 6.35
N ASN A 162 23.72 12.43 6.43
CA ASN A 162 23.54 11.55 5.28
C ASN A 162 22.09 11.07 5.08
N ALA A 163 21.12 11.76 5.69
CA ALA A 163 19.71 11.46 5.50
C ALA A 163 19.31 11.71 4.04
N ILE A 164 18.88 10.65 3.36
CA ILE A 164 18.40 10.67 1.96
C ILE A 164 16.87 10.53 1.88
N ALA A 165 16.22 10.09 2.96
CA ALA A 165 14.78 9.91 3.03
C ALA A 165 14.17 10.70 4.20
N LEU A 166 13.05 11.38 3.92
CA LEU A 166 12.24 12.08 4.91
C LEU A 166 10.79 11.57 4.85
N ARG A 167 10.27 11.09 5.97
CA ARG A 167 8.83 10.88 6.16
C ARG A 167 8.31 11.83 7.23
N TYR A 168 7.28 12.59 6.90
CA TYR A 168 6.56 13.43 7.84
C TYR A 168 5.11 12.99 7.84
N GLN A 169 4.58 12.72 9.03
CA GLN A 169 3.17 12.42 9.23
C GLN A 169 2.66 13.32 10.36
N GLY A 170 1.68 14.17 10.12
CA GLY A 170 1.10 14.97 11.20
C GLY A 170 0.17 16.09 10.80
N HIS A 171 -0.56 16.59 11.79
CA HIS A 171 -1.52 17.69 11.61
C HIS A 171 -0.80 19.05 11.67
N ALA A 172 -0.93 19.80 10.59
CA ALA A 172 0.00 20.85 10.20
C ALA A 172 -0.30 22.26 10.71
N ARG A 173 -0.89 22.41 11.90
CA ARG A 173 -1.18 23.74 12.43
C ARG A 173 0.03 24.40 13.11
N GLU A 174 1.04 23.62 13.50
CA GLU A 174 2.19 24.12 14.23
C GLU A 174 3.23 24.80 13.31
N HIS A 175 3.30 26.14 13.39
CA HIS A 175 4.22 26.95 12.59
C HIS A 175 5.71 26.58 12.78
N TYR A 176 6.07 26.05 13.94
CA TYR A 176 7.46 25.71 14.25
C TYR A 176 7.92 24.47 13.45
N LEU A 177 7.08 23.43 13.32
CA LEU A 177 7.38 22.22 12.54
C LEU A 177 7.56 22.57 11.07
N LYS A 178 6.69 23.44 10.53
CA LYS A 178 6.83 24.02 9.19
C LYS A 178 8.23 24.59 8.96
N ARG A 179 8.69 25.46 9.87
CA ARG A 179 10.00 26.13 9.77
C ARG A 179 11.16 25.14 9.92
N MET A 180 11.07 24.24 10.88
CA MET A 180 12.08 23.21 11.16
C MET A 180 12.26 22.27 9.96
N LEU A 181 11.17 21.69 9.45
CA LEU A 181 11.18 20.84 8.26
C LEU A 181 11.68 21.60 7.04
N GLY A 182 11.22 22.84 6.84
CA GLY A 182 11.66 23.65 5.72
C GLY A 182 13.16 23.98 5.74
N LYS A 183 13.75 24.17 6.92
CA LYS A 183 15.21 24.32 7.06
C LYS A 183 15.95 22.99 6.87
N PHE A 184 15.41 21.89 7.41
CA PHE A 184 15.99 20.56 7.24
C PHE A 184 16.04 20.15 5.77
N VAL A 185 14.93 20.26 5.03
CA VAL A 185 14.87 19.94 3.60
C VAL A 185 15.86 20.79 2.81
N ARG A 186 15.93 22.10 3.07
CA ARG A 186 16.90 23.00 2.42
C ARG A 186 18.35 22.61 2.71
N GLY A 187 18.65 22.19 3.94
CA GLY A 187 19.98 21.72 4.35
C GLY A 187 20.36 20.38 3.69
N SER A 188 19.42 19.45 3.62
CA SER A 188 19.60 18.11 3.06
C SER A 188 19.33 18.03 1.54
N ARG A 189 19.09 19.18 0.89
CA ARG A 189 18.65 19.26 -0.53
C ARG A 189 19.52 18.54 -1.54
N ARG A 190 20.80 18.30 -1.23
CA ARG A 190 21.75 17.62 -2.13
C ARG A 190 21.68 16.09 -2.02
N CYS A 191 21.11 15.58 -0.93
CA CYS A 191 21.12 14.17 -0.59
C CYS A 191 19.72 13.55 -0.57
N LEU A 192 18.67 14.36 -0.36
CA LEU A 192 17.29 13.87 -0.34
C LEU A 192 16.86 13.30 -1.69
N GLN A 193 16.52 12.01 -1.69
CA GLN A 193 16.04 11.22 -2.81
C GLN A 193 14.58 10.79 -2.62
N SER A 194 14.14 10.60 -1.37
CA SER A 194 12.78 10.14 -1.04
C SER A 194 12.11 11.05 -0.03
N VAL A 195 10.89 11.49 -0.35
CA VAL A 195 10.10 12.36 0.51
C VAL A 195 8.66 11.83 0.57
N HIS A 196 8.17 11.60 1.78
CA HIS A 196 6.79 11.24 2.05
C HIS A 196 6.20 12.27 3.03
N LEU A 197 5.18 12.99 2.61
CA LEU A 197 4.47 13.99 3.40
C LEU A 197 3.00 13.58 3.56
N GLU A 198 2.58 13.32 4.78
CA GLU A 198 1.20 13.09 5.16
C GLU A 198 0.76 14.20 6.11
N THR A 199 -0.05 15.13 5.60
CA THR A 199 -0.30 16.41 6.29
C THR A 199 -1.69 16.96 5.99
N THR A 200 -2.30 17.67 6.94
CA THR A 200 -3.53 18.41 6.67
C THR A 200 -3.33 19.66 5.82
N GLU A 201 -2.09 20.17 5.74
CA GLU A 201 -1.74 21.40 5.04
C GLU A 201 -0.36 21.31 4.37
N LEU A 202 -0.33 21.34 3.04
CA LEU A 202 0.93 21.34 2.26
C LEU A 202 1.56 22.72 2.11
N SER A 203 0.82 23.81 2.36
CA SER A 203 1.34 25.19 2.31
C SER A 203 2.60 25.38 3.17
N MET A 204 2.82 24.44 4.10
CA MET A 204 3.99 24.34 4.95
C MET A 204 5.31 24.17 4.19
N PHE A 205 5.30 23.43 3.10
CA PHE A 205 6.50 23.16 2.33
C PHE A 205 6.57 24.19 1.20
N SER A 206 7.57 25.08 1.23
CA SER A 206 7.87 25.84 0.02
C SER A 206 8.39 24.84 -1.00
N LEU A 207 7.73 24.77 -2.12
CA LEU A 207 7.84 23.67 -3.08
C LEU A 207 9.14 23.75 -3.90
N ASN A 208 9.77 24.92 -3.88
CA ASN A 208 11.13 25.18 -4.35
C ASN A 208 12.23 24.62 -3.41
N MET A 209 11.87 24.02 -2.28
CA MET A 209 12.83 23.42 -1.35
C MET A 209 13.43 22.11 -1.85
N PHE A 210 12.74 21.41 -2.76
CA PHE A 210 13.21 20.15 -3.32
C PHE A 210 14.09 20.39 -4.55
N ARG A 211 15.13 19.57 -4.73
CA ARG A 211 16.05 19.68 -5.88
C ARG A 211 15.71 18.67 -6.98
N PRO A 212 16.29 18.83 -8.19
CA PRO A 212 16.25 17.87 -9.29
C PRO A 212 16.99 16.54 -9.02
N GLY A 213 17.04 16.05 -7.78
CA GLY A 213 17.60 14.73 -7.42
C GLY A 213 16.59 13.84 -6.71
N LEU A 214 15.36 14.33 -6.52
CA LEU A 214 14.30 13.58 -5.88
C LEU A 214 13.75 12.53 -6.86
N THR A 215 13.76 11.26 -6.46
CA THR A 215 13.26 10.12 -7.24
C THR A 215 11.91 9.62 -6.73
N PHE A 216 11.62 9.80 -5.44
CA PHE A 216 10.36 9.37 -4.83
C PHE A 216 9.69 10.55 -4.11
N LEU A 217 8.44 10.82 -4.48
CA LEU A 217 7.59 11.82 -3.82
C LEU A 217 6.20 11.26 -3.56
N ARG A 218 5.83 11.16 -2.27
CA ARG A 218 4.48 10.83 -1.84
C ARG A 218 3.90 11.98 -1.03
N ILE A 219 2.72 12.42 -1.42
CA ILE A 219 2.01 13.52 -0.83
C ILE A 219 0.61 13.02 -0.51
N SER A 220 0.21 13.06 0.75
CA SER A 220 -1.13 12.75 1.20
C SER A 220 -1.65 13.93 1.99
N ALA A 221 -2.67 14.61 1.44
CA ALA A 221 -3.32 15.69 2.14
C ALA A 221 -4.80 15.45 2.38
N TYR A 222 -5.19 15.67 3.64
CA TYR A 222 -6.57 15.52 4.11
C TYR A 222 -7.49 16.66 3.64
N ARG A 223 -6.91 17.81 3.30
CA ARG A 223 -7.63 18.94 2.69
C ARG A 223 -7.18 19.10 1.25
N GLY A 224 -8.11 19.55 0.39
CA GLY A 224 -7.84 19.77 -1.02
C GLY A 224 -6.56 20.55 -1.24
N LEU A 225 -5.69 19.97 -2.06
CA LEU A 225 -4.41 20.57 -2.37
C LEU A 225 -4.62 21.80 -3.25
N ALA A 226 -4.14 22.96 -2.80
CA ALA A 226 -4.00 24.12 -3.68
C ALA A 226 -2.99 23.81 -4.81
N ALA A 227 -3.10 24.52 -5.93
CA ALA A 227 -2.32 24.35 -7.18
C ALA A 227 -0.81 24.67 -7.07
N SER A 228 -0.28 24.81 -5.86
CA SER A 228 1.09 25.27 -5.64
C SER A 228 2.14 24.28 -6.22
N GLU A 229 3.15 24.86 -6.88
CA GLU A 229 4.43 24.44 -7.52
C GLU A 229 5.04 23.00 -7.44
N LEU A 230 4.43 22.01 -6.77
CA LEU A 230 4.83 20.60 -6.88
C LEU A 230 3.92 19.86 -7.85
N PRO A 231 4.43 18.90 -8.64
CA PRO A 231 5.80 18.36 -8.69
C PRO A 231 6.77 19.06 -9.69
N LYS A 232 6.50 20.30 -10.10
CA LYS A 232 7.17 20.99 -11.23
C LYS A 232 8.71 20.96 -11.16
N VAL A 233 9.27 21.17 -9.98
CA VAL A 233 10.72 21.30 -9.73
C VAL A 233 11.49 19.98 -9.90
N CYS A 234 10.82 18.83 -9.78
CA CYS A 234 11.45 17.50 -9.80
C CYS A 234 10.91 16.57 -10.88
N ALA A 235 10.03 17.06 -11.77
CA ALA A 235 9.35 16.23 -12.77
C ALA A 235 10.29 15.31 -13.57
N ARG A 236 11.45 15.81 -14.00
CA ARG A 236 12.43 15.05 -14.79
C ARG A 236 13.13 13.92 -14.02
N THR A 237 13.21 13.99 -12.69
CA THR A 237 13.97 13.00 -11.88
C THR A 237 13.11 12.06 -11.09
N LEU A 238 11.81 12.37 -10.93
CA LEU A 238 10.88 11.48 -10.26
C LEU A 238 10.74 10.17 -11.04
N GLU A 239 10.88 9.07 -10.30
CA GLU A 239 10.58 7.71 -10.72
C GLU A 239 9.22 7.27 -10.15
N HIS A 240 8.88 7.75 -8.95
CA HIS A 240 7.61 7.48 -8.28
C HIS A 240 6.96 8.77 -7.77
N LEU A 241 5.70 8.97 -8.14
CA LEU A 241 4.88 10.09 -7.69
C LEU A 241 3.53 9.60 -7.20
N ALA A 242 3.22 9.86 -5.95
CA ALA A 242 1.91 9.57 -5.36
C ALA A 242 1.30 10.85 -4.79
N ILE A 243 0.10 11.20 -5.23
CA ILE A 243 -0.62 12.39 -4.75
C ILE A 243 -2.04 11.99 -4.35
N ALA A 244 -2.35 12.17 -3.06
CA ALA A 244 -3.70 12.07 -2.51
C ALA A 244 -4.21 13.44 -2.06
N GLY A 245 -5.52 13.63 -2.07
CA GLY A 245 -6.12 14.93 -1.78
C GLY A 245 -6.41 15.76 -3.05
N LEU A 246 -6.48 15.13 -4.22
CA LEU A 246 -6.65 15.83 -5.50
C LEU A 246 -8.09 16.28 -5.71
N GLN A 247 -8.26 17.56 -6.05
CA GLN A 247 -9.51 18.07 -6.62
C GLN A 247 -9.45 17.95 -8.15
N PRO A 248 -10.48 17.37 -8.80
CA PRO A 248 -10.51 17.21 -10.25
C PRO A 248 -10.30 18.53 -11.01
N ALA A 249 -10.90 19.63 -10.54
CA ALA A 249 -10.76 20.95 -11.18
C ALA A 249 -9.30 21.47 -11.22
N ASP A 250 -8.49 21.15 -10.21
CA ASP A 250 -7.14 21.69 -10.06
C ASP A 250 -6.04 20.69 -10.47
N PHE A 251 -6.42 19.50 -10.94
CA PHE A 251 -5.48 18.42 -11.26
C PHE A 251 -4.39 18.88 -12.24
N TRP A 252 -4.79 19.48 -13.36
CA TRP A 252 -3.87 19.84 -14.42
C TRP A 252 -2.87 20.90 -14.02
N SER A 253 -3.25 21.88 -13.20
CA SER A 253 -2.36 22.97 -12.77
C SER A 253 -1.02 22.51 -12.19
N ARG A 254 -0.96 21.25 -11.70
CA ARG A 254 0.22 20.57 -11.14
C ARG A 254 1.23 20.13 -12.19
N PHE A 255 0.74 19.79 -13.38
CA PHE A 255 1.51 19.21 -14.47
C PHE A 255 1.93 20.24 -15.53
N TYR A 256 1.69 21.54 -15.28
CA TYR A 256 2.12 22.63 -16.15
C TYR A 256 2.96 23.65 -15.37
N PHE A 257 3.98 24.21 -15.99
CA PHE A 257 4.80 25.30 -15.47
C PHE A 257 4.86 26.43 -16.50
N ASP A 258 4.49 27.65 -16.12
CA ASP A 258 4.47 28.83 -17.00
C ASP A 258 3.77 28.58 -18.34
N GLY A 259 2.63 27.88 -18.33
CA GLY A 259 1.86 27.55 -19.53
C GLY A 259 2.39 26.36 -20.35
N HIS A 260 3.52 25.76 -19.94
CA HIS A 260 4.12 24.60 -20.61
C HIS A 260 3.85 23.30 -19.84
N ALA A 261 3.49 22.24 -20.57
CA ALA A 261 3.35 20.91 -20.00
C ALA A 261 4.71 20.39 -19.50
N LEU A 262 4.70 19.77 -18.32
CA LEU A 262 5.89 19.14 -17.76
C LEU A 262 6.19 17.80 -18.42
N GLU A 263 7.47 17.51 -18.53
CA GLU A 263 7.97 16.20 -18.96
C GLU A 263 8.48 15.40 -17.77
N PHE A 264 7.90 14.21 -17.57
CA PHE A 264 8.29 13.27 -16.53
C PHE A 264 9.15 12.15 -17.09
N ALA A 265 10.35 12.51 -17.55
CA ALA A 265 11.24 11.64 -18.31
C ALA A 265 11.55 10.28 -17.64
N ASN A 266 11.57 10.23 -16.31
CA ASN A 266 11.93 9.04 -15.53
C ASN A 266 10.77 8.38 -14.78
N LEU A 267 9.56 8.96 -14.83
CA LEU A 267 8.46 8.50 -13.99
C LEU A 267 7.95 7.14 -14.46
N GLN A 268 8.01 6.16 -13.56
CA GLN A 268 7.58 4.77 -13.77
C GLN A 268 6.26 4.48 -13.07
N THR A 269 6.04 5.08 -11.89
CA THR A 269 4.84 4.87 -11.08
C THR A 269 4.14 6.20 -10.78
N LEU A 270 2.83 6.24 -11.06
CA LEU A 270 1.96 7.36 -10.75
C LEU A 270 0.73 6.90 -9.97
N GLU A 271 0.54 7.42 -8.76
CA GLU A 271 -0.65 7.18 -7.93
C GLU A 271 -1.43 8.49 -7.74
N LEU A 272 -2.70 8.47 -8.11
CA LEU A 272 -3.61 9.62 -8.04
C LEU A 272 -4.82 9.25 -7.19
N ASN A 273 -5.00 9.93 -6.07
CA ASN A 273 -6.15 9.74 -5.18
C ASN A 273 -6.92 11.05 -5.00
N PHE A 274 -8.14 11.07 -5.52
CA PHE A 274 -9.01 12.24 -5.51
C PHE A 274 -9.82 12.33 -4.22
N ILE A 275 -10.10 13.56 -3.77
CA ILE A 275 -11.06 13.78 -2.69
C ILE A 275 -12.43 14.07 -3.28
N SER A 276 -13.47 13.52 -2.67
CA SER A 276 -14.86 13.82 -3.03
C SER A 276 -15.60 14.41 -1.85
N PRO A 277 -16.26 15.56 -2.04
CA PRO A 277 -17.70 15.53 -1.75
C PRO A 277 -18.59 16.41 -2.63
N ARG A 278 -18.08 17.09 -3.68
CA ARG A 278 -18.90 18.00 -4.51
C ARG A 278 -18.75 17.72 -6.01
N PRO A 279 -19.81 17.84 -6.81
CA PRO A 279 -19.71 17.78 -8.26
C PRO A 279 -18.90 18.98 -8.74
N THR A 280 -17.60 18.78 -8.92
CA THR A 280 -16.77 19.73 -9.66
C THR A 280 -16.98 19.51 -11.16
N VAL A 281 -16.54 20.46 -11.98
CA VAL A 281 -16.57 20.30 -13.44
C VAL A 281 -15.71 19.07 -13.81
N PRO A 282 -16.11 18.22 -14.79
CA PRO A 282 -15.21 17.21 -15.34
C PRO A 282 -13.91 17.86 -15.78
N LEU A 283 -12.83 17.09 -15.90
CA LEU A 283 -11.61 17.59 -16.53
C LEU A 283 -11.99 18.16 -17.89
N GLY A 284 -11.95 19.49 -18.03
CA GLY A 284 -12.29 20.18 -19.27
C GLY A 284 -11.45 19.66 -20.42
N ARG A 285 -11.98 19.69 -21.64
CA ARG A 285 -11.25 19.23 -22.83
C ARG A 285 -9.84 19.83 -22.85
N PRO A 286 -8.81 19.04 -23.13
CA PRO A 286 -7.43 19.49 -23.01
C PRO A 286 -7.13 20.54 -24.06
N LEU A 287 -6.84 21.75 -23.59
CA LEU A 287 -6.18 22.76 -24.40
C LEU A 287 -4.68 22.42 -24.42
N LEU A 288 -4.24 21.84 -25.54
CA LEU A 288 -2.91 21.93 -26.15
C LEU A 288 -1.69 21.60 -25.24
N ALA A 289 -1.06 20.47 -25.54
CA ALA A 289 0.11 19.84 -24.89
C ALA A 289 -0.20 19.19 -23.53
N HIS A 290 -0.29 17.86 -23.50
CA HIS A 290 -0.36 17.09 -22.25
C HIS A 290 1.03 16.90 -21.64
N ALA A 291 1.09 16.75 -20.32
CA ALA A 291 2.30 16.25 -19.68
C ALA A 291 2.67 14.89 -20.24
N VAL A 292 3.97 14.64 -20.41
CA VAL A 292 4.48 13.45 -21.09
C VAL A 292 5.10 12.51 -20.08
N PHE A 293 4.73 11.23 -20.17
CA PHE A 293 5.15 10.18 -19.24
C PHE A 293 5.83 9.01 -19.97
N PRO A 294 6.98 9.20 -20.64
CA PRO A 294 7.55 8.24 -21.59
C PRO A 294 7.98 6.90 -20.98
N ARG A 295 8.03 6.78 -19.64
CA ARG A 295 8.45 5.57 -18.92
C ARG A 295 7.39 5.02 -17.94
N LEU A 296 6.19 5.60 -17.92
CA LEU A 296 5.13 5.20 -17.00
C LEU A 296 4.69 3.76 -17.29
N ARG A 297 4.76 2.91 -16.26
CA ARG A 297 4.39 1.49 -16.30
C ARG A 297 3.32 1.14 -15.28
N ASP A 298 3.29 1.86 -14.15
CA ASP A 298 2.34 1.63 -13.07
C ASP A 298 1.45 2.87 -12.91
N LEU A 299 0.15 2.68 -13.04
CA LEU A 299 -0.84 3.72 -12.88
C LEU A 299 -1.89 3.28 -11.87
N ALA A 300 -2.02 4.03 -10.78
CA ALA A 300 -3.09 3.86 -9.81
C ALA A 300 -3.96 5.11 -9.78
N ILE A 301 -5.27 4.92 -9.93
CA ILE A 301 -6.28 5.98 -9.83
C ILE A 301 -7.29 5.56 -8.77
N SER A 302 -7.64 6.47 -7.88
CA SER A 302 -8.59 6.20 -6.80
C SER A 302 -9.53 7.37 -6.57
N ASN A 303 -10.79 7.07 -6.25
CA ASN A 303 -11.83 8.04 -5.89
C ASN A 303 -12.14 9.11 -6.95
N TYR A 304 -11.84 8.84 -8.23
CA TYR A 304 -12.28 9.70 -9.33
C TYR A 304 -13.77 9.45 -9.62
N LYS A 305 -14.57 10.51 -9.78
CA LYS A 305 -16.05 10.44 -9.90
C LYS A 305 -16.59 10.89 -11.26
N PHE A 306 -15.75 10.92 -12.27
CA PHE A 306 -16.15 11.24 -13.65
C PHE A 306 -15.69 10.11 -14.55
N SER A 307 -15.90 10.25 -15.87
CA SER A 307 -15.46 9.25 -16.85
C SER A 307 -13.98 8.86 -16.67
N ILE A 308 -13.78 7.68 -16.09
CA ILE A 308 -12.44 7.11 -15.87
C ILE A 308 -11.72 6.89 -17.20
N ASN A 309 -12.43 6.46 -18.24
CA ASN A 309 -11.87 6.29 -19.58
C ASN A 309 -11.39 7.62 -20.18
N GLY A 310 -12.11 8.71 -19.94
CA GLY A 310 -11.68 10.05 -20.33
C GLY A 310 -10.37 10.46 -19.65
N LEU A 311 -10.21 10.14 -18.37
CA LEU A 311 -8.95 10.37 -17.63
C LEU A 311 -7.83 9.45 -18.12
N LEU A 312 -8.11 8.15 -18.32
CA LEU A 312 -7.13 7.15 -18.77
C LEU A 312 -6.60 7.44 -20.18
N ALA A 313 -7.43 8.02 -21.06
CA ALA A 313 -7.04 8.37 -22.43
C ALA A 313 -5.86 9.35 -22.51
N ILE A 314 -5.54 10.03 -21.41
CA ILE A 314 -4.49 11.05 -21.34
C ILE A 314 -3.12 10.43 -21.03
N PHE A 315 -3.09 9.21 -20.49
CA PHE A 315 -1.87 8.48 -20.18
C PHE A 315 -1.41 7.61 -21.36
N PRO A 316 -0.13 7.24 -21.43
CA PRO A 316 0.39 6.37 -22.49
C PRO A 316 -0.02 4.91 -22.27
N ARG A 317 -1.30 4.60 -22.53
CA ARG A 317 -1.95 3.31 -22.20
C ARG A 317 -1.18 2.07 -22.67
N ALA A 318 -0.57 2.12 -23.85
CA ALA A 318 0.12 0.98 -24.44
C ALA A 318 1.36 0.47 -23.66
N GLN A 319 2.02 1.32 -22.86
CA GLN A 319 3.22 0.95 -22.08
C GLN A 319 2.91 0.62 -20.61
N ILE A 320 1.67 0.85 -20.16
CA ILE A 320 1.23 0.53 -18.80
C ILE A 320 1.16 -0.99 -18.65
N ARG A 321 1.81 -1.49 -17.60
CA ARG A 321 1.86 -2.91 -17.21
C ARG A 321 1.01 -3.19 -16.00
N HIS A 322 0.88 -2.24 -15.08
CA HIS A 322 0.10 -2.38 -13.86
C HIS A 322 -0.92 -1.25 -13.79
N LEU A 323 -2.20 -1.60 -13.85
CA LEU A 323 -3.31 -0.66 -13.74
C LEU A 323 -4.13 -0.97 -12.49
N LYS A 324 -4.29 0.04 -11.63
CA LYS A 324 -5.18 -0.02 -10.47
C LYS A 324 -6.21 1.10 -10.58
N VAL A 325 -7.48 0.74 -10.64
CA VAL A 325 -8.60 1.68 -10.62
C VAL A 325 -9.47 1.34 -9.42
N MET A 326 -9.59 2.30 -8.52
CA MET A 326 -10.36 2.18 -7.28
C MET A 326 -11.44 3.25 -7.25
N GLU A 327 -12.56 3.00 -7.93
CA GLU A 327 -13.67 3.93 -8.05
C GLU A 327 -14.73 3.68 -6.96
N LYS A 328 -15.42 4.74 -6.54
CA LYS A 328 -16.55 4.64 -5.60
C LYS A 328 -17.89 5.07 -6.20
N SER A 329 -17.92 5.63 -7.40
CA SER A 329 -19.15 6.08 -8.08
C SER A 329 -18.78 6.79 -9.38
N THR A 330 -19.04 6.19 -10.55
CA THR A 330 -19.92 6.70 -11.62
C THR A 330 -20.10 5.66 -12.75
N GLY A 331 -20.43 4.40 -12.42
CA GLY A 331 -21.14 3.46 -13.32
C GLY A 331 -20.55 3.18 -14.72
N GLY A 332 -19.28 3.49 -14.97
CA GLY A 332 -18.67 3.37 -16.29
C GLY A 332 -17.62 2.26 -16.33
N GLN A 333 -17.80 1.27 -17.20
CA GLN A 333 -16.83 0.20 -17.44
C GLN A 333 -15.46 0.77 -17.85
N VAL A 334 -14.39 0.32 -17.18
CA VAL A 334 -13.01 0.64 -17.56
C VAL A 334 -12.66 -0.04 -18.88
N ASP A 335 -12.32 0.74 -19.91
CA ASP A 335 -11.83 0.25 -21.19
C ASP A 335 -10.35 -0.15 -21.09
N ILE A 336 -10.10 -1.45 -21.09
CA ILE A 336 -8.76 -2.03 -20.95
C ILE A 336 -8.10 -2.38 -22.30
N LEU A 337 -8.82 -2.32 -23.43
CA LEU A 337 -8.27 -2.70 -24.75
C LEU A 337 -7.04 -1.88 -25.15
N PRO A 338 -6.97 -0.56 -24.87
CA PRO A 338 -5.81 0.25 -25.23
C PRO A 338 -4.55 -0.08 -24.43
N PHE A 339 -4.63 -0.92 -23.39
CA PHE A 339 -3.53 -1.31 -22.52
C PHE A 339 -2.85 -2.59 -23.01
N VAL A 340 -2.35 -2.59 -24.24
CA VAL A 340 -1.79 -3.79 -24.89
C VAL A 340 -0.65 -4.47 -24.12
N GLY A 341 0.05 -3.74 -23.25
CA GLY A 341 1.13 -4.24 -22.39
C GLY A 341 0.72 -4.65 -20.98
N LEU A 342 -0.59 -4.66 -20.66
CA LEU A 342 -1.10 -4.89 -19.32
C LEU A 342 -0.80 -6.31 -18.82
N GLN A 343 -0.25 -6.40 -17.60
CA GLN A 343 0.11 -7.63 -16.91
C GLN A 343 -0.66 -7.80 -15.61
N THR A 344 -0.96 -6.70 -14.92
CA THR A 344 -1.70 -6.69 -13.67
C THR A 344 -2.83 -5.67 -13.74
N LEU A 345 -4.01 -6.10 -13.34
CA LEU A 345 -5.21 -5.28 -13.30
C LEU A 345 -5.89 -5.40 -11.94
N VAL A 346 -6.13 -4.27 -11.30
CA VAL A 346 -6.89 -4.17 -10.04
C VAL A 346 -8.08 -3.25 -10.27
N LEU A 347 -9.29 -3.78 -10.12
CA LEU A 347 -10.53 -3.04 -10.30
C LEU A 347 -11.40 -3.10 -9.06
N ASN A 348 -11.65 -1.95 -8.44
CA ASN A 348 -12.71 -1.76 -7.46
C ASN A 348 -13.75 -0.82 -8.05
N ASP A 349 -14.84 -1.37 -8.60
CA ASP A 349 -15.81 -0.51 -9.31
C ASP A 349 -17.26 -1.04 -9.31
N TRP A 350 -17.54 -2.27 -8.85
CA TRP A 350 -18.84 -2.90 -9.19
C TRP A 350 -19.75 -3.07 -7.98
N HIS A 351 -20.03 -1.99 -7.25
CA HIS A 351 -21.16 -1.96 -6.30
C HIS A 351 -22.50 -1.59 -6.94
N ASN A 352 -22.60 -1.64 -8.26
CA ASN A 352 -23.72 -1.04 -8.93
C ASN A 352 -24.80 -2.08 -9.26
N LYS A 353 -25.99 -1.91 -8.69
CA LYS A 353 -27.26 -2.48 -9.20
C LYS A 353 -27.45 -2.22 -10.70
N GLU A 354 -26.71 -1.27 -11.25
CA GLU A 354 -26.61 -0.94 -12.67
C GLU A 354 -25.85 -2.00 -13.49
N LEU A 355 -24.87 -2.70 -12.91
CA LEU A 355 -24.21 -3.82 -13.58
C LEU A 355 -25.16 -5.00 -13.74
N GLU A 356 -25.98 -5.33 -12.73
CA GLU A 356 -27.03 -6.36 -12.86
C GLU A 356 -27.95 -6.04 -14.03
N ARG A 357 -28.41 -4.79 -14.12
CA ARG A 357 -29.21 -4.32 -15.26
C ARG A 357 -28.45 -4.35 -16.59
N MET A 358 -27.14 -4.13 -16.59
CA MET A 358 -26.32 -4.16 -17.80
C MET A 358 -25.99 -5.58 -18.26
N LEU A 359 -25.80 -6.53 -17.35
CA LEU A 359 -25.62 -7.95 -17.67
C LEU A 359 -26.86 -8.53 -18.36
N GLU A 360 -28.05 -8.00 -18.06
CA GLU A 360 -29.30 -8.33 -18.76
C GLU A 360 -29.37 -7.71 -20.18
N LEU A 361 -28.50 -6.75 -20.53
CA LEU A 361 -28.50 -6.14 -21.86
C LEU A 361 -27.70 -7.01 -22.85
N PRO A 362 -28.31 -7.44 -23.97
CA PRO A 362 -27.62 -8.24 -24.99
C PRO A 362 -26.45 -7.53 -25.69
N THR A 363 -26.28 -6.22 -25.46
CA THR A 363 -25.18 -5.40 -26.00
C THR A 363 -23.99 -5.25 -25.06
N PHE A 364 -24.07 -5.77 -23.83
CA PHE A 364 -22.97 -5.69 -22.88
C PHE A 364 -21.84 -6.64 -23.28
N VAL A 365 -20.69 -6.08 -23.65
CA VAL A 365 -19.47 -6.84 -23.93
C VAL A 365 -18.61 -6.81 -22.68
N HIS A 366 -18.45 -7.99 -22.05
CA HIS A 366 -17.63 -8.12 -20.85
C HIS A 366 -16.21 -7.58 -21.12
N PRO A 367 -15.64 -6.70 -20.27
CA PRO A 367 -14.35 -6.04 -20.53
C PRO A 367 -13.20 -7.02 -20.77
N PHE A 368 -13.34 -8.25 -20.29
CA PHE A 368 -12.33 -9.28 -20.37
C PHE A 368 -12.43 -10.19 -21.60
N LEU A 369 -13.48 -10.09 -22.42
CA LEU A 369 -13.58 -10.90 -23.65
C LEU A 369 -12.36 -10.68 -24.54
N ASP A 370 -11.96 -9.42 -24.67
CA ASP A 370 -10.83 -8.97 -25.47
C ASP A 370 -9.70 -8.41 -24.60
N ALA A 371 -9.56 -8.89 -23.35
CA ALA A 371 -8.45 -8.47 -22.49
C ALA A 371 -7.09 -8.69 -23.18
N PRO A 372 -6.12 -7.80 -22.95
CA PRO A 372 -4.78 -7.94 -23.51
C PRO A 372 -4.19 -9.32 -23.18
N PRO A 373 -3.61 -10.05 -24.16
CA PRO A 373 -3.12 -11.42 -23.97
C PRO A 373 -1.92 -11.51 -23.02
N GLY A 374 -1.44 -10.38 -22.48
CA GLY A 374 -0.37 -10.31 -21.50
C GLY A 374 -0.84 -10.35 -20.05
N LEU A 375 -2.14 -10.32 -19.77
CA LEU A 375 -2.68 -10.24 -18.42
C LEU A 375 -2.41 -11.53 -17.63
N ARG A 376 -1.78 -11.39 -16.46
CA ARG A 376 -1.34 -12.51 -15.59
C ARG A 376 -1.93 -12.45 -14.18
N ALA A 377 -2.28 -11.25 -13.72
CA ALA A 377 -2.81 -11.02 -12.39
C ALA A 377 -4.06 -10.13 -12.46
N LEU A 378 -5.14 -10.58 -11.83
CA LEU A 378 -6.41 -9.89 -11.78
C LEU A 378 -6.91 -9.81 -10.34
N THR A 379 -7.24 -8.60 -9.88
CA THR A 379 -7.87 -8.36 -8.58
C THR A 379 -9.23 -7.68 -8.78
N LEU A 380 -10.28 -8.26 -8.21
CA LEU A 380 -11.67 -7.80 -8.33
C LEU A 380 -12.30 -7.61 -6.95
N PHE A 381 -13.06 -6.53 -6.73
CA PHE A 381 -13.69 -6.18 -5.44
C PHE A 381 -15.09 -6.72 -5.20
N THR A 382 -15.59 -7.56 -6.09
CA THR A 382 -16.82 -8.30 -5.86
C THR A 382 -16.85 -9.54 -6.74
N LEU A 383 -17.49 -10.58 -6.25
CA LEU A 383 -17.58 -11.87 -6.91
C LEU A 383 -18.66 -11.92 -7.99
N ARG A 384 -19.68 -11.06 -7.89
CA ARG A 384 -20.69 -10.86 -8.95
C ARG A 384 -20.10 -10.42 -10.29
N THR A 385 -18.86 -9.93 -10.27
CA THR A 385 -18.09 -9.47 -11.43
C THR A 385 -17.36 -10.59 -12.16
N CYS A 386 -17.19 -11.72 -11.50
CA CYS A 386 -16.31 -12.80 -11.92
C CYS A 386 -17.17 -14.02 -12.25
N SER A 387 -17.90 -13.95 -13.37
CA SER A 387 -18.66 -15.10 -13.88
C SER A 387 -17.73 -16.20 -14.41
N VAL A 388 -18.22 -17.44 -14.49
CA VAL A 388 -17.47 -18.53 -15.12
C VAL A 388 -17.16 -18.19 -16.57
N GLN A 389 -18.11 -17.55 -17.27
CA GLN A 389 -17.93 -17.09 -18.63
C GLN A 389 -16.80 -16.06 -18.76
N THR A 390 -16.69 -15.17 -17.78
CA THR A 390 -15.61 -14.20 -17.69
C THR A 390 -14.26 -14.88 -17.59
N LEU A 391 -14.12 -15.81 -16.65
CA LEU A 391 -12.85 -16.53 -16.44
C LEU A 391 -12.50 -17.40 -17.65
N ARG A 392 -13.48 -17.97 -18.36
CA ARG A 392 -13.29 -18.73 -19.60
C ARG A 392 -12.95 -17.85 -20.81
N SER A 393 -12.95 -16.52 -20.69
CA SER A 393 -12.72 -15.65 -21.82
C SER A 393 -11.33 -15.84 -22.43
N ARG A 394 -11.22 -15.62 -23.75
CA ARG A 394 -9.94 -15.75 -24.46
C ARG A 394 -8.88 -14.77 -23.94
N GLY A 395 -9.31 -13.56 -23.56
CA GLY A 395 -8.42 -12.55 -23.01
C GLY A 395 -7.77 -12.93 -21.67
N LEU A 396 -8.37 -13.85 -20.91
CA LEU A 396 -7.86 -14.26 -19.60
C LEU A 396 -7.04 -15.56 -19.62
N GLN A 397 -6.84 -16.22 -20.76
CA GLN A 397 -6.18 -17.54 -20.83
C GLN A 397 -4.77 -17.62 -20.22
N ARG A 398 -4.09 -16.48 -20.03
CA ARG A 398 -2.76 -16.40 -19.40
C ARG A 398 -2.79 -16.01 -17.93
N LEU A 399 -3.97 -15.91 -17.34
CA LEU A 399 -4.15 -15.52 -15.96
C LEU A 399 -3.59 -16.61 -15.03
N THR A 400 -2.62 -16.24 -14.21
CA THR A 400 -1.97 -17.14 -13.23
C THR A 400 -2.38 -16.84 -11.80
N TYR A 401 -2.83 -15.62 -11.55
CA TYR A 401 -3.20 -15.11 -10.23
C TYR A 401 -4.56 -14.42 -10.27
N LEU A 402 -5.46 -14.85 -9.40
CA LEU A 402 -6.77 -14.26 -9.20
C LEU A 402 -6.94 -13.86 -7.74
N HIS A 403 -7.34 -12.62 -7.49
CA HIS A 403 -7.64 -12.12 -6.16
C HIS A 403 -9.05 -11.57 -6.10
N LEU A 404 -9.86 -12.14 -5.22
CA LEU A 404 -11.26 -11.80 -5.05
C LEU A 404 -11.43 -11.14 -3.68
N LEU A 405 -11.81 -9.87 -3.71
CA LEU A 405 -12.10 -9.06 -2.55
C LEU A 405 -13.62 -9.10 -2.32
N CYS A 406 -14.07 -9.66 -1.20
CA CYS A 406 -15.45 -10.09 -0.97
C CYS A 406 -16.06 -9.30 0.20
N TYR A 407 -16.45 -8.04 -0.05
CA TYR A 407 -16.97 -7.17 1.02
C TYR A 407 -18.50 -7.24 1.20
N ASP A 408 -19.23 -7.91 0.30
CA ASP A 408 -20.69 -8.08 0.36
C ASP A 408 -21.07 -9.50 0.81
N ARG A 409 -22.20 -9.64 1.51
CA ARG A 409 -22.75 -10.89 2.07
C ARG A 409 -23.15 -11.97 1.05
N ILE A 410 -22.88 -11.78 -0.23
CA ILE A 410 -23.54 -12.53 -1.30
C ILE A 410 -22.54 -13.49 -1.95
N SER A 411 -23.02 -14.73 -2.12
CA SER A 411 -22.50 -15.87 -2.89
C SER A 411 -21.34 -15.61 -3.84
N THR A 412 -20.40 -16.53 -3.82
CA THR A 412 -19.09 -16.38 -4.44
C THR A 412 -19.06 -16.53 -5.95
N VAL A 413 -20.06 -17.18 -6.55
CA VAL A 413 -20.43 -17.09 -7.98
C VAL A 413 -21.83 -17.71 -8.08
N ASP A 414 -22.88 -16.95 -8.42
CA ASP A 414 -24.25 -17.52 -8.52
C ASP A 414 -24.38 -18.63 -9.58
N GLU A 415 -23.46 -18.66 -10.55
CA GLU A 415 -23.38 -19.68 -11.62
C GLU A 415 -22.74 -21.01 -11.17
N LEU A 416 -22.17 -21.08 -9.96
CA LEU A 416 -21.51 -22.28 -9.43
C LEU A 416 -22.35 -22.91 -8.33
N ALA A 417 -23.35 -23.69 -8.73
CA ALA A 417 -24.20 -24.39 -7.77
C ALA A 417 -23.56 -25.70 -7.32
N THR A 418 -22.92 -26.44 -8.24
CA THR A 418 -22.34 -27.76 -7.96
C THR A 418 -21.10 -28.05 -8.82
N ILE A 419 -20.27 -29.02 -8.41
CA ILE A 419 -19.12 -29.47 -9.21
C ILE A 419 -19.58 -30.15 -10.52
N ASP A 420 -20.77 -30.77 -10.52
CA ASP A 420 -21.37 -31.40 -11.69
C ASP A 420 -21.62 -30.40 -12.83
N ASP A 421 -21.73 -29.09 -12.53
CA ASP A 421 -21.87 -28.04 -13.54
C ASP A 421 -20.63 -27.95 -14.48
N PHE A 422 -19.49 -28.53 -14.07
CA PHE A 422 -18.30 -28.64 -14.92
C PHE A 422 -18.22 -29.95 -15.70
N ILE A 423 -19.10 -30.92 -15.42
CA ILE A 423 -19.05 -32.28 -15.96
C ILE A 423 -20.28 -32.48 -16.83
N ALA A 424 -20.13 -32.26 -18.14
CA ALA A 424 -21.19 -32.51 -19.12
C ALA A 424 -20.80 -33.65 -20.04
N ASP A 425 -21.68 -34.65 -20.21
CA ASP A 425 -21.47 -35.83 -21.07
C ASP A 425 -20.15 -36.58 -20.77
N GLY A 426 -19.76 -36.63 -19.49
CA GLY A 426 -18.50 -37.24 -19.04
C GLY A 426 -17.24 -36.43 -19.40
N ARG A 427 -17.38 -35.20 -19.88
CA ARG A 427 -16.28 -34.28 -20.19
C ARG A 427 -16.22 -33.17 -19.16
N TYR A 428 -15.02 -32.97 -18.62
CA TYR A 428 -14.73 -31.88 -17.69
C TYR A 428 -14.37 -30.61 -18.44
N ALA A 429 -15.12 -29.54 -18.17
CA ALA A 429 -14.94 -28.21 -18.69
C ALA A 429 -14.45 -27.28 -17.58
N PRO A 430 -13.13 -27.14 -17.36
CA PRO A 430 -12.61 -26.28 -16.30
C PRO A 430 -13.07 -24.82 -16.47
N VAL A 431 -13.11 -24.08 -15.36
CA VAL A 431 -13.32 -22.63 -15.37
C VAL A 431 -12.11 -21.94 -15.96
N HIS A 432 -10.92 -22.26 -15.47
CA HIS A 432 -9.70 -21.70 -16.01
C HIS A 432 -8.49 -22.62 -15.76
N PRO A 433 -7.78 -23.07 -16.81
CA PRO A 433 -6.71 -24.05 -16.67
C PRO A 433 -5.38 -23.48 -16.17
N GLY A 434 -5.19 -22.15 -16.17
CA GLY A 434 -3.89 -21.51 -15.90
C GLY A 434 -3.74 -20.84 -14.53
N ILE A 435 -4.81 -20.74 -13.72
CA ILE A 435 -4.72 -20.06 -12.42
C ILE A 435 -4.01 -21.01 -11.45
N THR A 436 -2.91 -20.55 -10.89
CA THR A 436 -2.07 -21.28 -9.91
C THR A 436 -2.26 -20.77 -8.50
N ARG A 437 -2.71 -19.51 -8.35
CA ARG A 437 -2.94 -18.88 -7.07
C ARG A 437 -4.28 -18.14 -7.04
N LEU A 438 -5.05 -18.43 -5.99
CA LEU A 438 -6.33 -17.82 -5.69
C LEU A 438 -6.27 -17.15 -4.31
N ASP A 439 -6.42 -15.84 -4.25
CA ASP A 439 -6.51 -15.12 -2.99
C ASP A 439 -7.96 -14.68 -2.79
N ILE A 440 -8.51 -14.94 -1.61
CA ILE A 440 -9.82 -14.46 -1.17
C ILE A 440 -9.58 -13.54 0.02
N THR A 441 -10.18 -12.35 0.02
CA THR A 441 -10.03 -11.39 1.12
C THR A 441 -11.38 -10.73 1.35
N GLY A 442 -11.94 -10.74 2.56
CA GLY A 442 -13.29 -10.21 2.68
C GLY A 442 -13.99 -10.38 4.01
N TYR A 443 -15.26 -9.96 4.01
CA TYR A 443 -16.18 -10.04 5.13
C TYR A 443 -16.46 -11.51 5.48
N GLN A 444 -16.53 -11.81 6.77
CA GLN A 444 -16.88 -13.14 7.28
C GLN A 444 -18.40 -13.34 7.11
N PRO A 445 -18.84 -14.35 6.34
CA PRO A 445 -20.23 -14.78 6.38
C PRO A 445 -20.69 -14.99 7.84
N GLU A 446 -21.97 -14.71 8.13
CA GLU A 446 -22.55 -15.19 9.39
C GLU A 446 -22.51 -16.73 9.39
N ILE A 447 -22.41 -17.36 10.57
CA ILE A 447 -22.20 -18.81 10.71
C ILE A 447 -23.25 -19.64 9.93
N GLU A 448 -24.48 -19.11 9.84
CA GLU A 448 -25.61 -19.77 9.18
C GLU A 448 -25.44 -19.88 7.64
N ASP A 449 -24.59 -19.07 7.01
CA ASP A 449 -24.32 -19.06 5.56
C ASP A 449 -22.98 -19.75 5.19
N CYS A 450 -22.31 -20.37 6.16
CA CYS A 450 -20.97 -20.93 5.98
C CYS A 450 -20.91 -22.09 4.97
N GLU A 451 -21.86 -23.03 5.04
CA GLU A 451 -21.87 -24.23 4.17
C GLU A 451 -21.97 -23.86 2.69
N GLY A 452 -22.89 -22.96 2.33
CA GLY A 452 -23.07 -22.53 0.94
C GLY A 452 -21.85 -21.79 0.40
N PHE A 453 -21.23 -20.94 1.22
CA PHE A 453 -19.99 -20.25 0.85
C PHE A 453 -18.82 -21.24 0.62
N VAL A 454 -18.64 -22.19 1.54
CA VAL A 454 -17.60 -23.22 1.44
C VAL A 454 -17.80 -24.08 0.20
N GLU A 455 -19.03 -24.54 -0.06
CA GLU A 455 -19.35 -25.35 -1.24
C GLU A 455 -19.01 -24.62 -2.53
N GLN A 456 -19.40 -23.34 -2.65
CA GLN A 456 -19.10 -22.55 -3.84
C GLN A 456 -17.59 -22.30 -4.01
N LEU A 457 -16.84 -22.10 -2.93
CA LEU A 457 -15.38 -22.00 -2.99
C LEU A 457 -14.77 -23.32 -3.47
N VAL A 458 -15.23 -24.47 -2.96
CA VAL A 458 -14.76 -25.78 -3.41
C VAL A 458 -15.11 -26.01 -4.88
N CYS A 459 -16.30 -25.61 -5.33
CA CYS A 459 -16.68 -25.61 -6.74
C CYS A 459 -15.73 -24.76 -7.59
N LEU A 460 -15.44 -23.52 -7.15
CA LEU A 460 -14.48 -22.67 -7.85
C LEU A 460 -13.10 -23.32 -7.92
N MET A 461 -12.57 -23.83 -6.81
CA MET A 461 -11.29 -24.53 -6.76
C MET A 461 -11.27 -25.76 -7.68
N ALA A 462 -12.35 -26.55 -7.67
CA ALA A 462 -12.54 -27.70 -8.55
C ALA A 462 -12.47 -27.29 -10.02
N GLY A 463 -12.96 -26.10 -10.38
CA GLY A 463 -12.86 -25.52 -11.72
C GLY A 463 -11.47 -25.01 -12.12
N LEU A 464 -10.48 -25.04 -11.21
CA LEU A 464 -9.12 -24.53 -11.40
C LEU A 464 -8.08 -25.67 -11.29
N PRO A 465 -7.88 -26.48 -12.35
CA PRO A 465 -7.07 -27.71 -12.26
C PRO A 465 -5.57 -27.47 -12.00
N SER A 466 -5.06 -26.26 -12.24
CA SER A 466 -3.66 -25.90 -11.95
C SER A 466 -3.49 -25.16 -10.63
N LEU A 467 -4.53 -25.07 -9.80
CA LEU A 467 -4.45 -24.38 -8.52
C LEU A 467 -3.42 -25.06 -7.62
N GLU A 468 -2.46 -24.29 -7.13
CA GLU A 468 -1.40 -24.75 -6.22
C GLU A 468 -1.58 -24.15 -4.82
N CYS A 469 -2.04 -22.89 -4.76
CA CYS A 469 -2.14 -22.12 -3.53
C CYS A 469 -3.45 -21.35 -3.45
N MET A 470 -4.08 -21.39 -2.29
CA MET A 470 -5.23 -20.57 -1.93
C MET A 470 -4.92 -19.78 -0.66
N SER A 471 -5.18 -18.47 -0.65
CA SER A 471 -5.04 -17.64 0.55
C SER A 471 -6.42 -17.17 1.01
N LEU A 472 -6.73 -17.35 2.29
CA LEU A 472 -7.94 -16.85 2.94
C LEU A 472 -7.55 -15.73 3.91
N ASN A 473 -7.69 -14.47 3.48
CA ASN A 473 -7.30 -13.31 4.28
C ASN A 473 -8.52 -12.70 4.98
N GLY A 474 -8.49 -12.60 6.30
CA GLY A 474 -9.60 -12.07 7.11
C GLY A 474 -10.73 -13.07 7.39
N LEU A 475 -10.57 -14.34 6.99
CA LEU A 475 -11.50 -15.43 7.30
C LEU A 475 -10.96 -16.26 8.48
N GLN A 476 -11.85 -16.87 9.26
CA GLN A 476 -11.50 -17.66 10.45
C GLN A 476 -11.04 -19.09 10.11
N ASP A 477 -10.26 -19.71 10.99
CA ASP A 477 -9.71 -21.07 10.86
C ASP A 477 -10.77 -22.14 10.54
N HIS A 478 -12.01 -21.96 10.99
CA HIS A 478 -13.08 -22.93 10.75
C HIS A 478 -13.42 -23.09 9.26
N TYR A 479 -13.15 -22.07 8.41
CA TYR A 479 -13.34 -22.18 6.96
C TYR A 479 -12.36 -23.16 6.32
N THR A 480 -11.09 -23.15 6.72
CA THR A 480 -10.09 -24.08 6.18
C THR A 480 -10.46 -25.52 6.50
N HIS A 481 -10.94 -25.77 7.72
CA HIS A 481 -11.42 -27.09 8.12
C HIS A 481 -12.62 -27.52 7.27
N ALA A 482 -13.64 -26.66 7.18
CA ALA A 482 -14.84 -26.94 6.40
C ALA A 482 -14.52 -27.20 4.92
N ILE A 483 -13.65 -26.39 4.29
CA ILE A 483 -13.19 -26.60 2.91
C ILE A 483 -12.54 -27.98 2.75
N ARG A 484 -11.68 -28.40 3.69
CA ARG A 484 -11.03 -29.72 3.63
C ARG A 484 -12.02 -30.86 3.82
N GLU A 485 -13.00 -30.71 4.70
CA GLU A 485 -14.06 -31.70 4.90
C GLU A 485 -14.91 -31.85 3.63
N THR A 486 -15.36 -30.74 3.05
CA THR A 486 -16.13 -30.73 1.79
C THR A 486 -15.35 -31.36 0.63
N ILE A 487 -14.05 -31.04 0.48
CA ILE A 487 -13.19 -31.71 -0.51
C ILE A 487 -13.13 -33.22 -0.26
N THR A 488 -12.97 -33.64 1.00
CA THR A 488 -12.90 -35.07 1.35
C THR A 488 -14.20 -35.79 1.04
N MET A 489 -15.35 -35.17 1.31
CA MET A 489 -16.66 -35.71 0.97
C MET A 489 -16.79 -35.95 -0.55
N HIS A 490 -16.45 -34.96 -1.37
CA HIS A 490 -16.53 -35.07 -2.84
C HIS A 490 -15.52 -36.07 -3.43
N LEU A 491 -14.38 -36.29 -2.77
CA LEU A 491 -13.40 -37.31 -3.18
C LEU A 491 -13.91 -38.75 -3.00
N HIS A 492 -14.95 -38.97 -2.19
CA HIS A 492 -15.60 -40.27 -2.07
C HIS A 492 -16.63 -40.54 -3.18
N ASP A 493 -17.04 -39.52 -3.93
CA ASP A 493 -17.92 -39.68 -5.08
C ASP A 493 -17.12 -40.14 -6.30
N THR A 494 -17.37 -41.36 -6.78
CA THR A 494 -16.68 -41.93 -7.93
C THR A 494 -16.87 -41.16 -9.24
N HIS A 495 -17.93 -40.36 -9.35
CA HIS A 495 -18.20 -39.52 -10.52
C HIS A 495 -17.36 -38.23 -10.47
N ILE A 496 -17.19 -37.63 -9.29
CA ILE A 496 -16.55 -36.32 -9.12
C ILE A 496 -15.04 -36.45 -8.85
N ALA A 497 -14.63 -37.47 -8.08
CA ALA A 497 -13.27 -37.65 -7.58
C ALA A 497 -12.17 -37.52 -8.65
N PRO A 498 -12.31 -38.06 -9.88
CA PRO A 498 -11.28 -37.91 -10.91
C PRO A 498 -10.98 -36.46 -11.30
N TYR A 499 -11.93 -35.54 -11.12
CA TYR A 499 -11.86 -34.15 -11.56
C TYR A 499 -11.38 -33.17 -10.49
N ILE A 500 -11.39 -33.59 -9.22
CA ILE A 500 -10.99 -32.74 -8.09
C ILE A 500 -9.79 -33.28 -7.30
N ALA A 501 -9.19 -34.39 -7.75
CA ALA A 501 -8.05 -35.02 -7.08
C ALA A 501 -6.86 -34.07 -6.86
N HIS A 502 -6.71 -33.03 -7.69
CA HIS A 502 -5.67 -32.00 -7.52
C HIS A 502 -5.86 -31.19 -6.23
N LEU A 503 -7.09 -31.03 -5.74
CA LEU A 503 -7.39 -30.27 -4.53
C LEU A 503 -6.74 -30.83 -3.26
N HIS A 504 -6.43 -32.14 -3.24
CA HIS A 504 -5.70 -32.75 -2.12
C HIS A 504 -4.28 -32.16 -1.94
N ASN A 505 -3.71 -31.60 -3.02
CA ASN A 505 -2.37 -31.02 -3.01
C ASN A 505 -2.37 -29.49 -2.92
N VAL A 506 -3.54 -28.84 -2.91
CA VAL A 506 -3.64 -27.38 -2.81
C VAL A 506 -3.23 -26.95 -1.41
N TYR A 507 -2.27 -26.03 -1.34
CA TYR A 507 -1.88 -25.38 -0.10
C TYR A 507 -2.89 -24.27 0.24
N ILE A 508 -3.66 -24.46 1.32
CA ILE A 508 -4.57 -23.44 1.84
C ILE A 508 -3.83 -22.69 2.94
N GLN A 509 -3.50 -21.43 2.67
CA GLN A 509 -2.82 -20.51 3.57
C GLN A 509 -3.85 -19.68 4.35
N GLU A 510 -3.71 -19.65 5.66
CA GLU A 510 -4.41 -18.74 6.55
C GLU A 510 -3.52 -17.53 6.81
N ILE A 511 -4.10 -16.34 6.64
CA ILE A 511 -3.46 -15.09 7.05
C ILE A 511 -4.40 -14.44 8.07
N THR A 512 -4.14 -14.73 9.35
CA THR A 512 -4.73 -14.04 10.48
C THR A 512 -4.03 -12.69 10.63
N GLU A 513 -4.72 -11.61 10.28
CA GLU A 513 -4.29 -10.23 10.57
C GLU A 513 -4.55 -9.85 12.03
#